data_AF-A0A1G9CYQ7-F1
#
_entry.id   AF-A0A1G9CYQ7-F1
#
_cell.length_a   1.000
_cell.length_b   1.000
_cell.length_c   1.000
_cell.angle_alpha   90.00
_cell.angle_beta   90.00
_cell.angle_gamma   90.00
#
_symmetry.space_group_name_H-M   'P 1'
#
loop_
_entity.id
_entity.type
_entity.pdbx_description
1 polymer ?
#
loop_
_entity_poly.entity_id
_entity_poly.type
_entity_poly.pdbx_seq_one_letter_code
_entity_poly.pdbx_strand_id
1 'polypeptide(L)' 'MEKIQKLIRFPKDLVEAIETYQEKNSIATFTASVLELLRKALKSEGLF' A
#
# COMPACT_ATOMS: atom_id res chain seq x y z
N MET A 1 15.92 8.83 1.26
CA MET A 1 14.93 9.32 0.27
C MET A 1 14.01 10.29 0.98
N GLU A 2 13.75 11.45 0.36
CA GLU A 2 12.80 12.43 0.86
C GLU A 2 11.37 11.86 0.85
N LYS A 3 10.57 12.16 1.89
CA LYS A 3 9.20 11.66 2.02
C LYS A 3 8.23 12.84 2.01
N ILE A 4 7.20 12.76 1.17
CA ILE A 4 6.12 13.76 1.10
C ILE A 4 4.86 13.16 1.74
N GLN A 5 4.31 13.83 2.75
CA GLN A 5 3.06 13.40 3.38
C GLN A 5 1.86 13.79 2.51
N LYS A 6 0.93 12.86 2.33
CA LYS A 6 -0.37 13.09 1.71
C LYS A 6 -1.46 12.51 2.61
N LEU A 7 -2.53 13.27 2.81
CA LEU A 7 -3.73 12.78 3.51
C LEU A 7 -4.68 12.18 2.48
N ILE A 8 -5.07 10.92 2.67
CA ILE A 8 -5.99 10.20 1.79
C ILE A 8 -7.01 9.48 2.67
N ARG A 9 -8.28 9.50 2.27
CA ARG A 9 -9.33 8.67 2.87
C ARG A 9 -9.52 7.44 2.00
N PHE A 10 -9.48 6.27 2.60
CA PHE A 10 -9.65 5.00 1.90
C PHE A 10 -11.11 4.53 1.99
N PRO A 11 -11.68 3.97 0.90
CA PRO A 11 -12.86 3.13 0.98
C PRO A 11 -12.65 1.97 1.96
N LYS A 12 -13.71 1.59 2.69
CA LYS A 12 -13.63 0.59 3.76
C LYS A 12 -13.18 -0.78 3.23
N ASP A 13 -13.77 -1.22 2.12
CA ASP A 13 -13.43 -2.46 1.42
C ASP A 13 -11.95 -2.52 1.00
N LEU A 14 -11.41 -1.39 0.55
CA LEU A 14 -9.99 -1.30 0.19
C LEU A 14 -9.08 -1.43 1.43
N VAL A 15 -9.47 -0.85 2.58
CA VAL A 15 -8.73 -1.03 3.84
C VAL A 15 -8.69 -2.50 4.24
N GLU A 16 -9.84 -3.18 4.25
CA GLU A 16 -9.95 -4.59 4.62
C GLU A 16 -9.09 -5.50 3.71
N ALA A 17 -9.05 -5.20 2.41
CA ALA A 17 -8.20 -5.92 1.46
C ALA A 17 -6.70 -5.71 1.74
N ILE A 18 -6.29 -4.49 2.08
CA ILE A 18 -4.89 -4.15 2.40
C ILE A 18 -4.47 -4.78 3.74
N GLU A 19 -5.36 -4.81 4.74
CA GLU A 19 -5.10 -5.46 6.03
C GLU A 19 -4.95 -6.97 5.85
N THR A 20 -5.82 -7.60 5.06
CA THR A 20 -5.68 -9.02 4.69
C THR A 20 -4.34 -9.30 4.01
N TYR A 21 -3.91 -8.41 3.10
CA TYR A 21 -2.60 -8.50 2.46
C TYR A 21 -1.46 -8.35 3.47
N GLN A 22 -1.57 -7.40 4.40
CA GLN A 22 -0.58 -7.16 5.45
C GLN A 22 -0.34 -8.42 6.29
N GLU A 23 -1.41 -9.05 6.77
CA GLU A 23 -1.34 -10.27 7.60
C GLU A 23 -0.70 -11.42 6.84
N LYS A 24 -1.17 -11.68 5.62
CA LYS A 24 -0.66 -12.79 4.78
C LYS A 24 0.82 -12.67 4.46
N ASN A 25 1.33 -11.44 4.36
CA ASN A 25 2.73 -11.18 4.01
C ASN A 25 3.59 -10.80 5.24
N SER A 26 3.03 -10.87 6.47
CA SER A 26 3.73 -10.51 7.71
C SER A 26 4.36 -9.11 7.68
N ILE A 27 3.66 -8.15 7.08
CA ILE A 27 4.15 -6.77 6.94
C ILE A 27 3.84 -5.99 8.22
N ALA A 28 4.82 -5.27 8.74
CA ALA A 28 4.74 -4.64 10.06
C ALA A 28 3.71 -3.50 10.17
N THR A 29 3.37 -2.82 9.07
CA THR A 29 2.48 -1.65 9.11
C THR A 29 1.61 -1.56 7.87
N PHE A 30 0.41 -0.98 8.03
CA PHE A 30 -0.50 -0.69 6.92
C PHE A 30 0.16 0.17 5.85
N THR A 31 0.91 1.21 6.25
CA THR A 31 1.66 2.08 5.33
C THR A 31 2.67 1.30 4.50
N ALA A 32 3.39 0.34 5.09
CA ALA A 32 4.32 -0.50 4.34
C ALA A 32 3.59 -1.38 3.31
N SER A 33 2.44 -1.95 3.68
CA SER A 33 1.59 -2.72 2.76
C SER A 33 1.10 -1.86 1.60
N VAL A 34 0.61 -0.64 1.87
CA VAL A 34 0.18 0.33 0.85
C VAL A 34 1.33 0.64 -0.11
N LEU A 35 2.52 0.95 0.41
CA LEU A 35 3.67 1.29 -0.43
C LEU A 35 4.14 0.10 -1.29
N GLU A 36 4.10 -1.11 -0.76
CA GLU A 36 4.47 -2.31 -1.52
C GLU A 36 3.45 -2.59 -2.64
N LEU A 37 2.15 -2.53 -2.34
CA LEU A 37 1.09 -2.72 -3.33
C LEU A 37 1.14 -1.65 -4.42
N LEU A 38 1.31 -0.38 -4.04
CA LEU A 38 1.48 0.72 -5.00
C LEU A 38 2.73 0.52 -5.85
N ARG A 39 3.86 0.11 -5.27
CA ARG A 39 5.06 -0.21 -6.04
C ARG A 39 4.83 -1.33 -7.05
N LYS A 40 4.12 -2.40 -6.67
CA LYS A 40 3.78 -3.51 -7.58
C LYS A 40 2.90 -3.03 -8.74
N ALA A 41 1.88 -2.22 -8.44
CA ALA A 41 0.99 -1.64 -9.45
C ALA A 41 1.74 -0.67 -10.39
N LEU A 42 2.58 0.23 -9.86
CA LEU A 42 3.35 1.15 -10.69
C LEU A 42 4.36 0.42 -11.59
N LYS A 43 4.97 -0.66 -11.09
CA LYS A 43 5.84 -1.53 -11.90
C LYS A 43 5.10 -2.20 -13.05
N SER A 44 3.87 -2.69 -12.83
CA SER A 44 3.09 -3.31 -13.90
C SER A 44 2.68 -2.30 -14.99
N GLU A 45 2.52 -1.02 -14.61
CA GLU A 45 2.27 0.08 -15.54
C GLU A 45 3.56 0.67 -16.16
N GLY A 46 4.75 0.16 -15.81
CA GLY A 46 6.02 0.70 -16.30
C GLY A 46 6.39 2.09 -15.76
N LEU A 47 5.77 2.50 -14.66
CA LEU A 47 5.95 3.81 -14.00
C LEU A 47 6.95 3.75 -12.83
N PHE A 48 7.50 2.56 -12.52
CA PHE A 48 8.47 2.33 -11.45
C PHE A 48 9.42 1.18 -11.75
#